data_AF-A0A7V4HES7-F1
#
_entry.id   AF-A0A7V4HES7-F1
#
_cell.length_a   1.000
_cell.length_b   1.000
_cell.length_c   1.000
_cell.angle_alpha   90.00
_cell.angle_beta   90.00
_cell.angle_gamma   90.00
#
_symmetry.space_group_name_H-M   'P 1'
#
loop_
_entity.id
_entity.type
_entity.pdbx_description
1 polymer ?
#
loop_
_entity_poly.entity_id
_entity_poly.type
_entity_poly.pdbx_seq_one_letter_code
_entity_poly.pdbx_strand_id
1 'polypeptide(L)'
;VPLDDARNMIADTLAAHAPIARERGITIAIEDFDPSPTLICSAADCLAILRRARGAVKLVFDTGNFMAVGERADANLPLMYDYICSFHFKDYGRDPADPSRRRAFPLGKGETPNAAVAAEILRRGYDGWVALESLSGLPAREAIPSDMAMLRNWLRLA
;
A
#
# COMPACT_ATOMS: atom_id res chain seq x y z
N VAL A 1 -18.68 2.43 -17.33
CA VAL A 1 -18.38 3.74 -16.71
C VAL A 1 -16.95 4.09 -17.07
N PRO A 2 -16.65 5.29 -17.60
CA PRO A 2 -15.29 5.78 -17.81
C PRO A 2 -14.44 5.65 -16.52
N LEU A 3 -13.14 5.41 -16.63
CA LEU A 3 -12.30 5.18 -15.45
C LEU A 3 -12.28 6.39 -14.51
N ASP A 4 -12.28 7.61 -15.06
CA ASP A 4 -12.33 8.84 -14.24
C ASP A 4 -13.66 8.96 -13.49
N ASP A 5 -14.77 8.61 -14.12
CA ASP A 5 -16.08 8.57 -13.46
C ASP A 5 -16.09 7.51 -12.36
N ALA A 6 -15.49 6.34 -12.59
CA ALA A 6 -15.39 5.30 -11.57
C ALA A 6 -14.56 5.75 -10.36
N ARG A 7 -13.42 6.43 -10.58
CA ARG A 7 -12.60 7.01 -9.50
C ARG A 7 -13.34 8.12 -8.75
N ASN A 8 -14.09 8.96 -9.45
CA ASN A 8 -14.94 9.98 -8.84
C ASN A 8 -16.02 9.35 -7.96
N MET A 9 -16.67 8.28 -8.43
CA MET A 9 -17.65 7.54 -7.64
C MET A 9 -17.03 6.96 -6.36
N ILE A 10 -15.84 6.37 -6.43
CA ILE A 10 -15.11 5.88 -5.24
C ILE A 10 -14.89 7.02 -4.24
N ALA A 11 -14.33 8.14 -4.71
CA ALA A 11 -14.04 9.30 -3.85
C ALA A 11 -15.31 9.85 -3.19
N ASP A 12 -16.36 10.08 -3.96
CA ASP A 12 -17.60 10.71 -3.50
C ASP A 12 -18.37 9.79 -2.55
N THR A 13 -18.45 8.50 -2.86
CA THR A 13 -19.10 7.52 -1.98
C THR A 13 -18.38 7.40 -0.65
N LEU A 14 -17.05 7.29 -0.64
CA LEU A 14 -16.29 7.19 0.61
C LEU A 14 -16.34 8.50 1.42
N ALA A 15 -16.22 9.66 0.75
CA ALA A 15 -16.29 10.97 1.40
C ALA A 15 -17.64 11.21 2.08
N ALA A 16 -18.76 10.72 1.51
CA ALA A 16 -20.08 10.83 2.12
C ALA A 16 -20.18 10.11 3.48
N HIS A 17 -19.35 9.08 3.73
CA HIS A 17 -19.33 8.32 4.98
C HIS A 17 -18.30 8.86 5.99
N ALA A 18 -17.39 9.74 5.56
CA ALA A 18 -16.32 10.28 6.41
C ALA A 18 -16.80 11.00 7.69
N PRO A 19 -17.94 11.75 7.71
CA PRO A 19 -18.45 12.34 8.94
C PRO A 19 -18.75 11.28 10.01
N ILE A 20 -19.47 10.23 9.63
CA ILE A 20 -19.89 9.14 10.51
C ILE A 20 -18.67 8.33 11.01
N ALA A 21 -17.65 8.14 10.18
CA ALA A 21 -16.40 7.50 10.59
C ALA A 21 -15.62 8.37 11.60
N ARG A 22 -15.54 9.69 11.33
CA ARG A 22 -14.83 10.64 12.20
C ARG A 22 -15.44 10.74 13.59
N GLU A 23 -16.77 10.73 13.70
CA GLU A 23 -17.48 10.69 14.98
C GLU A 23 -17.10 9.47 15.84
N ARG A 24 -16.60 8.41 15.21
CA ARG A 24 -16.15 7.17 15.86
C ARG A 24 -14.63 7.05 15.97
N GLY A 25 -13.88 8.09 15.60
CA GLY A 25 -12.42 8.03 15.58
C GLY A 25 -11.83 7.11 14.51
N ILE A 26 -12.60 6.79 13.46
CA ILE A 26 -12.18 5.93 12.35
C ILE A 26 -11.75 6.79 11.16
N THR A 27 -10.63 6.42 10.55
CA THR A 27 -10.17 7.01 9.28
C THR A 27 -10.61 6.11 8.13
N ILE A 28 -11.31 6.67 7.14
CA ILE A 28 -11.62 5.97 5.88
C ILE A 28 -10.43 6.12 4.95
N ALA A 29 -10.00 5.01 4.35
CA ALA A 29 -8.91 5.00 3.39
C ALA A 29 -9.20 4.07 2.22
N ILE A 30 -8.60 4.38 1.07
CA ILE A 30 -8.40 3.41 -0.01
C ILE A 30 -7.04 2.75 0.15
N GLU A 31 -6.84 1.61 -0.50
CA GLU A 31 -5.53 1.00 -0.73
C GLU A 31 -5.24 1.10 -2.24
N ASP A 32 -3.98 1.34 -2.64
CA ASP A 32 -3.58 0.98 -4.00
C ASP A 32 -3.71 -0.54 -4.15
N PHE A 33 -4.30 -1.07 -5.22
CA PHE A 33 -4.87 -2.42 -5.22
C PHE A 33 -4.54 -3.18 -6.52
N ASP A 34 -3.66 -4.18 -6.42
CA ASP A 34 -3.16 -4.95 -7.55
C ASP A 34 -4.22 -5.71 -8.38
N PRO A 35 -5.37 -6.17 -7.85
CA PRO A 35 -6.39 -6.83 -8.66
C PRO A 35 -7.21 -5.85 -9.49
N SER A 36 -7.04 -4.54 -9.28
CA SER A 36 -7.68 -3.48 -10.07
C SER A 36 -6.64 -2.49 -10.64
N PRO A 37 -5.68 -2.97 -11.45
CA PRO A 37 -4.46 -2.23 -11.79
C PRO A 37 -4.73 -0.98 -12.64
N THR A 38 -5.85 -0.93 -13.35
CA THR A 38 -6.22 0.23 -14.20
C THR A 38 -7.13 1.23 -13.51
N LEU A 39 -7.59 0.96 -12.29
CA LEU A 39 -8.60 1.78 -11.60
C LEU A 39 -8.04 2.48 -10.37
N ILE A 40 -7.30 1.75 -9.54
CA ILE A 40 -6.89 2.21 -8.20
C ILE A 40 -5.57 1.52 -7.80
N CYS A 41 -4.53 1.66 -8.62
CA CYS A 41 -3.24 1.00 -8.34
C CYS A 41 -2.04 1.91 -8.62
N SER A 42 -2.01 2.60 -9.77
CA SER A 42 -0.95 3.58 -10.01
C SER A 42 -1.03 4.76 -9.04
N ALA A 43 0.10 5.41 -8.76
CA ALA A 43 0.11 6.62 -7.96
C ALA A 43 -0.81 7.71 -8.54
N ALA A 44 -0.89 7.79 -9.88
CA ALA A 44 -1.78 8.71 -10.56
C ALA A 44 -3.26 8.43 -10.27
N ASP A 45 -3.67 7.14 -10.30
CA ASP A 45 -5.03 6.71 -10.00
C ASP A 45 -5.41 7.04 -8.55
N CYS A 46 -4.56 6.66 -7.60
CA CYS A 46 -4.79 6.90 -6.18
C CYS A 46 -4.85 8.41 -5.89
N LEU A 47 -3.93 9.20 -6.44
CA LEU A 47 -3.92 10.66 -6.28
C LEU A 47 -5.18 11.31 -6.87
N ALA A 48 -5.74 10.80 -7.97
CA ALA A 48 -6.98 11.32 -8.52
C ALA A 48 -8.14 11.17 -7.51
N ILE A 49 -8.28 9.98 -6.91
CA ILE A 49 -9.31 9.70 -5.88
C ILE A 49 -9.08 10.57 -4.64
N LEU A 50 -7.85 10.61 -4.12
CA LEU A 50 -7.50 11.33 -2.89
C LEU A 50 -7.70 12.84 -3.02
N ARG A 51 -7.34 13.42 -4.18
CA ARG A 51 -7.59 14.84 -4.48
C ARG A 51 -9.07 15.15 -4.58
N ARG A 52 -9.85 14.27 -5.24
CA ARG A 52 -11.32 14.43 -5.35
C ARG A 52 -12.00 14.38 -3.98
N ALA A 53 -11.52 13.53 -3.09
CA ALA A 53 -12.03 13.35 -1.73
C ALA A 53 -11.66 14.49 -0.77
N ARG A 54 -10.76 15.41 -1.16
CA ARG A 54 -10.41 16.63 -0.39
C ARG A 54 -10.08 16.35 1.09
N GLY A 55 -9.34 15.27 1.35
CA GLY A 55 -8.91 14.87 2.69
C GLY A 55 -9.95 14.11 3.52
N ALA A 56 -11.15 13.87 2.99
CA ALA A 56 -12.15 13.01 3.64
C ALA A 56 -11.75 11.52 3.62
N VAL A 57 -10.86 11.14 2.70
CA VAL A 57 -10.35 9.78 2.49
C VAL A 57 -8.83 9.84 2.49
N LYS A 58 -8.21 8.86 3.15
CA LYS A 58 -6.75 8.67 3.24
C LYS A 58 -6.28 7.48 2.38
N LEU A 59 -4.99 7.19 2.42
CA LEU A 59 -4.36 6.09 1.72
C LEU A 59 -3.78 5.09 2.74
N VAL A 60 -4.12 3.81 2.58
CA VAL A 60 -3.29 2.70 3.02
C VAL A 60 -2.29 2.46 1.90
N PHE A 61 -1.02 2.77 2.15
CA PHE A 61 0.03 2.63 1.15
C PHE A 61 0.56 1.20 1.20
N ASP A 62 0.26 0.41 0.19
CA ASP A 62 0.78 -0.93 0.05
C ASP A 62 2.07 -0.92 -0.78
N THR A 63 3.15 -1.47 -0.24
CA THR A 63 4.44 -1.40 -0.91
C THR A 63 4.53 -2.28 -2.17
N GLY A 64 3.78 -3.38 -2.24
CA GLY A 64 3.86 -4.37 -3.31
C GLY A 64 2.95 -4.08 -4.49
N ASN A 65 1.78 -3.48 -4.26
CA ASN A 65 0.74 -3.36 -5.28
C ASN A 65 1.16 -2.52 -6.50
N PHE A 66 1.98 -1.47 -6.32
CA PHE A 66 2.54 -0.68 -7.43
C PHE A 66 3.30 -1.49 -8.49
N MET A 67 3.82 -2.67 -8.15
CA MET A 67 4.50 -3.53 -9.13
C MET A 67 3.57 -4.03 -10.24
N ALA A 68 2.26 -4.10 -10.00
CA ALA A 68 1.26 -4.52 -10.98
C ALA A 68 1.15 -3.56 -12.18
N VAL A 69 1.53 -2.30 -11.97
CA VAL A 69 1.53 -1.24 -13.01
C VAL A 69 2.94 -0.80 -13.39
N GLY A 70 3.98 -1.53 -12.95
CA GLY A 70 5.37 -1.22 -13.26
C GLY A 70 5.95 -0.02 -12.51
N GLU A 71 5.27 0.45 -11.45
CA GLU A 71 5.75 1.53 -10.60
C GLU A 71 6.54 0.98 -9.40
N ARG A 72 7.20 1.88 -8.66
CA ARG A 72 7.97 1.53 -7.47
C ARG A 72 7.46 2.31 -6.26
N ALA A 73 7.25 1.59 -5.15
CA ALA A 73 6.80 2.16 -3.90
C ALA A 73 7.72 3.28 -3.35
N ASP A 74 9.05 3.10 -3.41
CA ASP A 74 9.99 4.12 -2.92
C ASP A 74 9.95 5.42 -3.72
N ALA A 75 9.69 5.33 -5.02
CA ALA A 75 9.50 6.49 -5.90
C ALA A 75 8.13 7.16 -5.69
N ASN A 76 7.09 6.38 -5.41
CA ASN A 76 5.72 6.85 -5.23
C ASN A 76 5.46 7.45 -3.84
N LEU A 77 6.13 6.94 -2.81
CA LEU A 77 6.00 7.39 -1.42
C LEU A 77 6.08 8.92 -1.26
N PRO A 78 7.10 9.64 -1.76
CA PRO A 78 7.18 11.10 -1.58
C PRO A 78 6.03 11.86 -2.25
N LEU A 79 5.40 11.31 -3.29
CA LEU A 79 4.29 11.95 -3.99
C LEU A 79 2.98 11.89 -3.20
N MET A 80 2.84 10.87 -2.35
CA MET A 80 1.58 10.53 -1.70
C MET A 80 1.63 10.63 -0.18
N TYR A 81 2.81 10.88 0.41
CA TYR A 81 3.05 10.80 1.86
C TYR A 81 1.98 11.48 2.73
N ASP A 82 1.57 12.70 2.36
CA ASP A 82 0.61 13.50 3.14
C ASP A 82 -0.82 12.94 3.13
N TYR A 83 -1.11 12.00 2.23
CA TYR A 83 -2.38 11.29 2.16
C TYR A 83 -2.37 9.98 2.95
N ILE A 84 -1.22 9.47 3.38
CA ILE A 84 -1.08 8.15 3.98
C ILE A 84 -1.54 8.16 5.43
N CYS A 85 -2.33 7.17 5.82
CA CYS A 85 -2.70 6.92 7.23
C CYS A 85 -2.15 5.60 7.78
N SER A 86 -1.82 4.64 6.92
CA SER A 86 -1.27 3.33 7.31
C SER A 86 -0.41 2.79 6.18
N PHE A 87 0.52 1.89 6.50
CA PHE A 87 1.30 1.15 5.51
C PHE A 87 1.00 -0.34 5.57
N HIS A 88 0.89 -0.97 4.42
CA HIS A 88 0.97 -2.42 4.27
C HIS A 88 2.32 -2.77 3.66
N PHE A 89 3.03 -3.70 4.30
CA PHE A 89 4.29 -4.23 3.79
C PHE A 89 4.07 -5.64 3.27
N LYS A 90 4.27 -5.79 1.97
CA LYS A 90 4.36 -7.07 1.28
C LYS A 90 5.47 -7.05 0.25
N ASP A 91 5.87 -8.23 -0.21
CA ASP A 91 6.99 -8.36 -1.12
C ASP A 91 6.58 -9.12 -2.37
N TYR A 92 6.92 -8.55 -3.52
CA TYR A 92 6.64 -9.07 -4.84
C TYR A 92 7.93 -9.08 -5.66
N GLY A 93 8.04 -10.04 -6.56
CA GLY A 93 9.18 -10.15 -7.47
C GLY A 93 8.76 -10.83 -8.76
N ARG A 94 9.64 -10.90 -9.76
CA ARG A 94 9.33 -11.76 -10.92
C ARG A 94 9.35 -13.21 -10.50
N ASP A 95 8.46 -13.98 -11.10
CA ASP A 95 8.43 -15.41 -10.90
C ASP A 95 9.70 -16.04 -11.54
N PRO A 96 10.51 -16.79 -10.78
CA PRO A 96 11.67 -17.48 -11.34
C PRO A 96 11.29 -18.50 -12.42
N ALA A 97 10.08 -19.05 -12.38
CA ALA A 97 9.56 -19.99 -13.38
C ALA A 97 9.01 -19.30 -14.64
N ASP A 98 8.54 -18.05 -14.51
CA ASP A 98 8.07 -17.23 -15.61
C ASP A 98 8.38 -15.74 -15.35
N PRO A 99 9.53 -15.23 -15.80
CA PRO A 99 9.94 -13.85 -15.54
C PRO A 99 8.98 -12.77 -16.08
N SER A 100 8.03 -13.14 -16.95
CA SER A 100 6.98 -12.24 -17.44
C SER A 100 5.87 -12.01 -16.40
N ARG A 101 5.78 -12.87 -15.38
CA ARG A 101 4.82 -12.78 -14.28
C ARG A 101 5.46 -12.22 -13.02
N ARG A 102 4.60 -11.74 -12.13
CA ARG A 102 4.94 -11.39 -10.76
C ARG A 102 4.27 -12.37 -9.82
N ARG A 103 4.91 -12.63 -8.68
CA ARG A 103 4.31 -13.36 -7.56
C ARG A 103 4.74 -12.74 -6.25
N ALA A 104 3.97 -13.02 -5.21
CA ALA A 104 4.32 -12.67 -3.83
C ALA A 104 5.49 -13.53 -3.34
N PHE A 105 6.30 -12.96 -2.45
CA PHE A 105 7.45 -13.57 -1.80
C PHE A 105 7.39 -13.33 -0.29
N PRO A 106 8.10 -14.14 0.52
CA PRO A 106 8.43 -13.74 1.88
C PRO A 106 9.17 -12.39 1.86
N LEU A 107 8.98 -11.59 2.90
CA LEU A 107 9.57 -10.25 2.98
C LEU A 107 11.11 -10.29 2.94
N GLY A 108 11.66 -9.43 2.10
CA GLY A 108 13.09 -9.33 1.83
C GLY A 108 13.61 -10.38 0.84
N LYS A 109 12.71 -11.16 0.21
CA LYS A 109 13.05 -12.15 -0.82
C LYS A 109 12.54 -11.78 -2.20
N GLY A 110 11.68 -10.78 -2.31
CA GLY A 110 11.23 -10.22 -3.58
C GLY A 110 12.08 -9.04 -4.02
N GLU A 111 11.46 -8.19 -4.85
CA GLU A 111 12.05 -7.01 -5.47
C GLU A 111 11.39 -5.71 -5.01
N THR A 112 10.35 -5.78 -4.17
CA THR A 112 9.70 -4.60 -3.62
C THR A 112 10.71 -3.82 -2.77
N PRO A 113 10.84 -2.48 -2.94
CA PRO A 113 11.85 -1.67 -2.25
C PRO A 113 11.47 -1.38 -0.78
N ASN A 114 11.04 -2.40 -0.04
CA ASN A 114 10.53 -2.30 1.34
C ASN A 114 11.52 -1.66 2.31
N ALA A 115 12.81 -2.03 2.24
CA ALA A 115 13.83 -1.46 3.12
C ALA A 115 13.99 0.05 2.92
N ALA A 116 13.88 0.54 1.67
CA ALA A 116 13.96 1.96 1.35
C ALA A 116 12.70 2.71 1.85
N VAL A 117 11.52 2.12 1.66
CA VAL A 117 10.27 2.67 2.20
C VAL A 117 10.34 2.75 3.73
N ALA A 118 10.73 1.68 4.42
CA ALA A 118 10.87 1.66 5.87
C ALA A 118 11.85 2.71 6.39
N ALA A 119 13.01 2.86 5.73
CA ALA A 119 13.98 3.88 6.07
C ALA A 119 13.42 5.30 5.91
N GLU A 120 12.65 5.55 4.84
CA GLU A 120 12.07 6.86 4.58
C GLU A 120 10.95 7.22 5.55
N ILE A 121 10.06 6.27 5.91
CA ILE A 121 9.00 6.54 6.90
C ILE A 121 9.58 6.79 8.30
N LEU A 122 10.65 6.06 8.67
CA LEU A 122 11.39 6.33 9.91
C LEU A 122 12.06 7.72 9.88
N ARG A 123 12.70 8.09 8.76
CA ARG A 123 13.34 9.41 8.58
C ARG A 123 12.33 10.55 8.71
N ARG A 124 11.10 10.34 8.23
CA ARG A 124 10.00 11.31 8.34
C ARG A 124 9.29 11.31 9.70
N GLY A 125 9.68 10.42 10.61
CA GLY A 125 9.08 10.32 11.94
C GLY A 125 7.64 9.80 11.91
N TYR A 126 7.31 8.90 10.98
CA TYR A 126 6.00 8.25 10.97
C TYR A 126 5.76 7.48 12.27
N ASP A 127 4.63 7.74 12.91
CA ASP A 127 4.24 7.18 14.21
C ASP A 127 2.92 6.38 14.15
N GLY A 128 2.41 6.15 12.94
CA GLY A 128 1.17 5.40 12.70
C GLY A 128 1.38 3.89 12.54
N TRP A 129 0.35 3.22 12.01
CA TRP A 129 0.33 1.77 11.88
C TRP A 129 1.07 1.27 10.64
N VAL A 130 1.79 0.18 10.83
CA VAL A 130 2.36 -0.63 9.76
C VAL A 130 1.85 -2.06 9.92
N ALA A 131 1.24 -2.60 8.87
CA ALA A 131 0.75 -3.96 8.84
C ALA A 131 1.64 -4.85 7.96
N LEU A 132 1.86 -6.08 8.42
CA LEU A 132 2.41 -7.16 7.60
C LEU A 132 1.28 -7.77 6.76
N GLU A 133 1.42 -7.75 5.44
CA GLU A 133 0.53 -8.45 4.51
C GLU A 133 1.27 -9.61 3.85
N SER A 134 1.33 -10.74 4.55
CA SER A 134 2.04 -11.95 4.09
C SER A 134 1.22 -12.74 3.08
N LEU A 135 1.59 -12.68 1.80
CA LEU A 135 0.95 -13.39 0.68
C LEU A 135 1.86 -14.40 -0.03
N SER A 136 2.98 -14.78 0.58
CA SER A 136 4.05 -15.59 -0.04
C SER A 136 3.66 -17.00 -0.55
N GLY A 137 2.40 -17.41 -0.38
CA GLY A 137 1.91 -18.75 -0.71
C GLY A 137 2.35 -19.84 0.27
N LEU A 138 3.18 -19.50 1.26
CA LEU A 138 3.53 -20.38 2.38
C LEU A 138 2.41 -20.36 3.44
N PRO A 139 2.25 -21.42 4.24
CA PRO A 139 1.36 -21.40 5.38
C PRO A 139 1.69 -20.25 6.33
N ALA A 140 0.66 -19.58 6.86
CA ALA A 140 0.82 -18.40 7.71
C ALA A 140 1.74 -18.64 8.92
N ARG A 141 1.71 -19.85 9.51
CA ARG A 141 2.57 -20.22 10.65
C ARG A 141 4.06 -20.28 10.30
N GLU A 142 4.39 -20.46 9.03
CA GLU A 142 5.77 -20.52 8.52
C GLU A 142 6.24 -19.14 8.05
N ALA A 143 5.41 -18.41 7.30
CA ALA A 143 5.78 -17.11 6.74
C ALA A 143 5.85 -16.01 7.79
N ILE A 144 4.78 -15.85 8.59
CA ILE A 144 4.59 -14.69 9.48
C ILE A 144 5.76 -14.47 10.44
N PRO A 145 6.32 -15.50 11.12
CA PRO A 145 7.44 -15.26 12.03
C PRO A 145 8.66 -14.65 11.34
N SER A 146 9.01 -15.15 10.14
CA SER A 146 10.18 -14.66 9.40
C SER A 146 9.94 -13.27 8.80
N ASP A 147 8.73 -13.04 8.26
CA ASP A 147 8.34 -11.77 7.68
C ASP A 147 8.22 -10.66 8.73
N MET A 148 7.64 -11.00 9.89
CA MET A 148 7.54 -10.08 11.02
C MET A 148 8.92 -9.74 11.59
N ALA A 149 9.83 -10.71 11.69
CA ALA A 149 11.20 -10.44 12.10
C ALA A 149 11.92 -9.48 11.13
N MET A 150 11.72 -9.68 9.81
CA MET A 150 12.28 -8.78 8.80
C MET A 150 11.69 -7.37 8.89
N LEU A 151 10.36 -7.25 9.02
CA LEU A 151 9.69 -5.97 9.13
C LEU A 151 10.13 -5.21 10.40
N ARG A 152 10.21 -5.89 11.55
CA ARG A 152 10.72 -5.31 12.79
C ARG A 152 12.16 -4.82 12.65
N ASN A 153 13.01 -5.60 11.98
CA ASN A 153 14.39 -5.20 11.69
C ASN A 153 14.46 -3.91 10.86
N TRP A 154 13.68 -3.81 9.77
CA TRP A 154 13.65 -2.58 8.97
C TRP A 154 13.08 -1.37 9.72
N LEU A 155 12.06 -1.58 10.55
CA LEU A 155 11.45 -0.54 11.38
C LEU A 155 12.23 -0.24 12.67
N ARG A 156 13.34 -0.95 12.93
CA ARG A 156 14.17 -0.81 14.14
C ARG A 156 13.38 -1.03 15.43
N LEU A 157 12.45 -1.98 15.40
CA LEU A 157 11.65 -2.39 16.55
C LEU A 157 12.34 -3.57 17.25
N ALA A 158 12.63 -3.41 18.54
CA ALA A 158 13.16 -4.47 19.41
C ALA A 158 12.06 -5.50 19.70
#